data_AF-A0A8T6WQ02-F1
#
_entry.id   AF-A0A8T6WQ02-F1
#
_cell.length_a   1.000
_cell.length_b   1.000
_cell.length_c   1.000
_cell.angle_alpha   90.00
_cell.angle_beta   90.00
_cell.angle_gamma   90.00
#
_symmetry.space_group_name_H-M   'P 1'
#
loop_
_entity.id
_entity.type
_entity.pdbx_description
1 polymer ?
#
loop_
_entity_poly.entity_id
_entity_poly.type
_entity_poly.pdbx_seq_one_letter_code
_entity_poly.pdbx_strand_id
1 'polypeptide(L)'
;MIVEIILSILLVGTALLSLEVRSSIRAISSFAAMNLLVSLLLLYLKAAYVAVFQLLIYFGVSLFLLLVIIGLGETEKGKLNRRIILPGTLFGFLLTLFLVILSLTTPLISGTEYQQTTFTEISEMLWGTYGYVLLVAAYIVAFSVLGALSLISLKEGKK
;
A
#
# COMPACT_ATOMS: atom_id res chain seq x y z
N MET A 1 14.06 8.46 -17.45
CA MET A 1 13.68 7.41 -18.41
C MET A 1 14.22 6.01 -18.10
N ILE A 2 15.52 5.71 -18.22
CA ILE A 2 16.02 4.32 -18.00
C ILE A 2 15.78 3.84 -16.55
N VAL A 3 16.07 4.70 -15.57
CA VAL A 3 15.87 4.40 -14.14
C VAL A 3 14.40 4.15 -13.81
N GLU A 4 13.48 4.95 -14.39
CA GLU A 4 12.03 4.79 -14.21
C GLU A 4 11.53 3.44 -14.74
N ILE A 5 12.01 3.03 -15.91
CA ILE A 5 11.65 1.75 -16.53
C ILE A 5 12.13 0.59 -15.65
N ILE A 6 13.38 0.64 -15.19
CA ILE A 6 13.95 -0.40 -14.32
C ILE A 6 13.17 -0.49 -13.00
N LEU A 7 12.91 0.65 -12.35
CA LEU A 7 12.12 0.69 -11.11
C LEU A 7 10.70 0.15 -11.33
N SER A 8 10.05 0.51 -12.44
CA SER A 8 8.70 0.04 -12.77
C SER A 8 8.66 -1.47 -12.97
N ILE A 9 9.62 -2.03 -13.71
CA ILE A 9 9.73 -3.49 -13.92
C ILE A 9 9.96 -4.21 -12.60
N LEU A 10 10.88 -3.70 -11.75
CA LEU A 10 11.14 -4.27 -10.43
C LEU A 10 9.91 -4.21 -9.51
N LEU A 11 9.18 -3.10 -9.55
CA LEU A 11 7.98 -2.89 -8.72
C LEU A 11 6.86 -3.85 -9.12
N VAL A 12 6.58 -3.97 -10.42
CA VAL A 12 5.60 -4.94 -10.93
C VAL A 12 6.05 -6.37 -10.64
N GLY A 13 7.33 -6.69 -10.86
CA GLY A 13 7.88 -8.02 -10.60
C GLY A 13 7.77 -8.42 -9.13
N THR A 14 8.14 -7.54 -8.20
CA THR A 14 8.03 -7.79 -6.76
C THR A 14 6.57 -7.85 -6.29
N ALA A 15 5.67 -7.06 -6.87
CA ALA A 15 4.23 -7.15 -6.62
C ALA A 15 3.67 -8.52 -7.04
N LEU A 16 3.98 -8.99 -8.25
CA LEU A 16 3.56 -10.30 -8.73
C LEU A 16 4.13 -11.43 -7.87
N LEU A 17 5.42 -11.36 -7.50
CA LEU A 17 6.04 -12.33 -6.59
C LEU A 17 5.33 -12.38 -5.23
N SER A 18 4.87 -11.23 -4.71
CA SER A 18 4.13 -11.21 -3.44
C SER A 18 2.80 -11.98 -3.50
N LEU A 19 2.21 -12.11 -4.69
CA LEU A 19 0.94 -12.83 -4.90
C LEU A 19 1.14 -14.30 -5.26
N GLU A 20 2.17 -14.62 -6.04
CA GLU A 20 2.37 -15.97 -6.58
C GLU A 20 3.08 -16.92 -5.59
N VAL A 21 3.86 -16.37 -4.65
CA VAL A 21 4.67 -17.20 -3.77
C VAL A 21 3.81 -17.88 -2.70
N ARG A 22 3.80 -19.23 -2.73
CA ARG A 22 3.05 -20.09 -1.80
C ARG A 22 3.45 -20.00 -0.33
N SER A 23 4.59 -19.41 -0.02
CA SER A 23 5.08 -19.26 1.36
C SER A 23 4.76 -17.86 1.83
N SER A 24 3.95 -17.75 2.87
CA SER A 24 3.53 -16.47 3.44
C SER A 24 4.72 -15.59 3.85
N ILE A 25 5.81 -16.19 4.35
CA ILE A 25 7.05 -15.45 4.68
C ILE A 25 7.70 -14.84 3.43
N ARG A 26 7.79 -15.61 2.35
CA ARG A 26 8.36 -15.10 1.08
C ARG A 26 7.41 -14.12 0.36
N ALA A 27 6.10 -14.27 0.54
CA ALA A 27 5.11 -13.31 0.06
C ALA A 27 5.29 -11.97 0.78
N ILE A 28 5.40 -11.99 2.13
CA ILE A 28 5.70 -10.79 2.92
C ILE A 28 7.03 -10.18 2.53
N SER A 29 8.10 -10.97 2.35
CA SER A 29 9.40 -10.40 1.98
C SER A 29 9.35 -9.72 0.60
N SER A 30 8.58 -10.27 -0.35
CA SER A 30 8.36 -9.66 -1.66
C SER A 30 7.51 -8.39 -1.55
N PHE A 31 6.50 -8.38 -0.68
CA PHE A 31 5.73 -7.19 -0.34
C PHE A 31 6.60 -6.11 0.33
N ALA A 32 7.56 -6.50 1.18
CA ALA A 32 8.56 -5.61 1.76
C ALA A 32 9.37 -4.93 0.67
N ALA A 33 9.93 -5.73 -0.24
CA ALA A 33 10.74 -5.24 -1.35
C ALA A 33 9.92 -4.27 -2.23
N MET A 34 8.66 -4.61 -2.53
CA MET A 34 7.75 -3.73 -3.27
C MET A 34 7.57 -2.38 -2.56
N ASN A 35 7.30 -2.35 -1.26
CA ASN A 35 7.11 -1.10 -0.51
C ASN A 35 8.38 -0.25 -0.44
N LEU A 36 9.55 -0.89 -0.34
CA LEU A 36 10.83 -0.20 -0.41
C LEU A 36 11.05 0.43 -1.79
N LEU A 37 10.75 -0.31 -2.87
CA LEU A 37 10.83 0.21 -4.24
C LEU A 37 9.84 1.36 -4.49
N VAL A 38 8.63 1.29 -3.95
CA VAL A 38 7.65 2.39 -3.98
C VAL A 38 8.23 3.63 -3.29
N SER A 39 8.84 3.47 -2.11
CA SER A 39 9.49 4.60 -1.43
C SER A 39 10.63 5.20 -2.25
N LEU A 40 11.45 4.37 -2.89
CA LEU A 40 12.53 4.86 -3.76
C LEU A 40 11.97 5.61 -4.98
N LEU A 41 10.88 5.11 -5.56
CA LEU A 41 10.19 5.79 -6.65
C LEU A 41 9.63 7.15 -6.19
N LEU A 42 9.03 7.23 -5.00
CA LEU A 42 8.54 8.49 -4.43
C LEU A 42 9.67 9.49 -4.18
N LEU A 43 10.84 9.04 -3.69
CA LEU A 43 12.02 9.90 -3.56
C LEU A 43 12.49 10.41 -4.93
N TYR A 44 12.50 9.55 -5.94
CA TYR A 44 12.85 9.91 -7.31
C TYR A 44 11.88 10.95 -7.88
N LEU A 45 10.59 10.83 -7.57
CA LEU A 45 9.54 11.79 -7.94
C LEU A 45 9.53 13.06 -7.06
N LYS A 46 10.58 13.29 -6.25
CA LYS A 46 10.71 14.42 -5.31
C LYS A 46 9.61 14.50 -4.23
N ALA A 47 8.89 13.41 -3.97
CA ALA A 47 7.86 13.31 -2.94
C ALA A 47 8.43 12.76 -1.62
N ALA A 48 9.44 13.44 -1.07
CA ALA A 48 10.21 12.95 0.07
C ALA A 48 9.38 12.72 1.34
N TYR A 49 8.42 13.62 1.63
CA TYR A 49 7.50 13.46 2.76
C TYR A 49 6.74 12.13 2.68
N VAL A 50 6.09 11.87 1.55
CA VAL A 50 5.29 10.64 1.36
C VAL A 50 6.16 9.40 1.36
N ALA A 51 7.38 9.47 0.81
CA ALA A 51 8.32 8.36 0.81
C ALA A 51 8.69 7.90 2.23
N VAL A 52 8.94 8.85 3.15
CA VAL A 52 9.25 8.52 4.56
C VAL A 52 8.06 7.82 5.23
N PHE A 53 6.83 8.31 5.00
CA PHE A 53 5.63 7.65 5.53
C PHE A 53 5.38 6.28 4.87
N GLN A 54 5.75 6.10 3.60
CA GLN A 54 5.72 4.80 2.93
C GLN A 54 6.59 3.78 3.68
N LEU A 55 7.80 4.18 4.05
CA LEU A 55 8.70 3.32 4.82
C LEU A 55 8.18 3.08 6.25
N LEU A 56 7.73 4.13 6.93
CA LEU A 56 7.35 4.01 8.33
C LEU A 56 6.07 3.18 8.53
N ILE A 57 5.03 3.46 7.74
CA ILE A 57 3.69 2.86 7.92
C ILE A 57 3.56 1.54 7.14
N TYR A 58 3.91 1.54 5.85
CA TYR A 58 3.69 0.36 5.01
C TYR A 58 4.83 -0.65 5.13
N PHE A 59 6.08 -0.21 5.03
CA PHE A 59 7.21 -1.13 5.19
C PHE A 59 7.47 -1.48 6.67
N GLY A 60 7.25 -0.56 7.61
CA GLY A 60 7.43 -0.80 9.04
C GLY A 60 6.22 -1.47 9.69
N VAL A 61 5.20 -0.67 10.02
CA VAL A 61 4.06 -1.10 10.85
C VAL A 61 3.26 -2.23 10.20
N SER A 62 2.86 -2.06 8.94
CA SER A 62 2.00 -3.04 8.25
C SER A 62 2.73 -4.38 8.06
N LEU A 63 4.03 -4.32 7.77
CA LEU A 63 4.84 -5.52 7.60
C LEU A 63 5.06 -6.27 8.92
N PHE A 64 5.33 -5.53 9.99
CA PHE A 64 5.41 -6.10 11.33
C PHE A 64 4.09 -6.79 11.72
N LEU A 65 2.96 -6.14 11.46
CA LEU A 65 1.64 -6.72 11.74
C LEU A 65 1.42 -8.03 10.95
N LEU A 66 1.75 -8.04 9.65
CA LEU A 66 1.66 -9.26 8.82
C LEU A 66 2.57 -10.39 9.35
N LEU A 67 3.77 -10.07 9.83
CA LEU A 67 4.67 -11.05 10.44
C LEU A 67 4.11 -11.62 11.75
N VAL A 68 3.51 -10.77 12.61
CA VAL A 68 2.84 -11.20 13.84
C VAL A 68 1.68 -12.14 13.51
N ILE A 69 0.86 -11.80 12.51
CA ILE A 69 -0.28 -12.64 12.07
C ILE A 69 0.20 -14.04 11.65
N ILE A 70 1.26 -14.13 10.84
CA ILE A 70 1.82 -15.43 10.46
C ILE A 70 2.39 -16.17 11.68
N GLY A 71 3.07 -15.45 12.58
CA GLY A 71 3.63 -16.02 13.81
C GLY A 71 2.58 -16.64 14.72
N LEU A 72 1.34 -16.17 14.66
CA LEU A 72 0.19 -16.71 15.40
C LEU A 72 -0.40 -18.00 14.77
N GLY A 73 0.11 -18.46 13.62
CA GLY A 73 -0.17 -19.80 13.09
C GLY A 73 -1.44 -19.94 12.23
N GLU A 74 -2.20 -18.87 12.01
CA GLU A 74 -3.37 -18.88 11.13
C GLU A 74 -2.95 -18.72 9.65
N THR A 75 -2.43 -19.79 9.06
CA THR A 75 -2.38 -19.90 7.60
C THR A 75 -2.96 -21.24 7.16
N GLU A 76 -4.27 -21.43 7.34
CA GLU A 76 -4.95 -22.49 6.62
C GLU A 76 -4.84 -22.19 5.13
N LYS A 77 -4.10 -23.04 4.41
CA LYS A 77 -4.05 -23.03 2.95
C LYS A 77 -5.40 -23.52 2.43
N GLY A 78 -6.38 -22.61 2.38
CA GLY A 78 -7.65 -22.87 1.73
C GLY A 78 -7.40 -23.34 0.30
N LYS A 79 -7.93 -24.50 -0.08
CA LYS A 79 -7.89 -24.96 -1.47
C LYS A 79 -8.64 -23.95 -2.32
N LEU A 80 -7.91 -23.21 -3.14
CA LEU A 80 -8.44 -22.11 -3.95
C LEU A 80 -9.48 -22.68 -4.94
N ASN A 81 -10.76 -22.33 -4.75
CA ASN A 81 -11.84 -22.80 -5.61
C ASN A 81 -11.66 -22.24 -7.02
N ARG A 82 -11.41 -23.11 -8.00
CA ARG A 82 -11.14 -22.73 -9.40
C ARG A 82 -12.25 -21.87 -10.02
N ARG A 83 -13.48 -21.96 -9.49
CA ARG A 83 -14.63 -21.11 -9.88
C ARG A 83 -14.48 -19.63 -9.47
N ILE A 84 -13.68 -19.31 -8.46
CA ILE A 84 -13.47 -17.93 -7.97
C ILE A 84 -12.21 -17.32 -8.59
N ILE A 85 -11.23 -18.15 -8.96
CA ILE A 85 -9.99 -17.70 -9.61
C ILE A 85 -10.29 -17.08 -10.98
N LEU A 86 -11.08 -17.76 -11.80
CA LEU A 86 -11.39 -17.32 -13.17
C LEU A 86 -12.03 -15.92 -13.24
N PRO A 87 -13.12 -15.62 -12.50
CA PRO A 87 -13.70 -14.27 -12.50
C PRO A 87 -12.76 -13.25 -11.88
N GLY A 88 -11.99 -13.61 -10.83
CA GLY A 88 -11.02 -12.70 -10.22
C GLY A 88 -9.91 -12.27 -11.18
N THR A 89 -9.35 -13.23 -11.94
CA THR A 89 -8.32 -12.92 -12.96
C THR A 89 -8.87 -12.10 -14.11
N LEU A 90 -10.11 -12.40 -14.57
CA LEU A 90 -10.75 -11.65 -15.64
C LEU A 90 -11.02 -10.20 -15.22
N PHE A 91 -11.52 -10.01 -13.99
CA PHE A 91 -11.76 -8.69 -13.43
C PHE A 91 -10.47 -7.89 -13.29
N GLY A 92 -9.40 -8.49 -12.74
CA GLY A 92 -8.09 -7.84 -12.64
C GLY A 92 -7.54 -7.42 -14.01
N PHE A 93 -7.68 -8.27 -15.03
CA PHE A 93 -7.27 -7.95 -16.39
C PHE A 93 -8.08 -6.81 -17.00
N LEU A 94 -9.42 -6.86 -16.89
CA LEU A 94 -10.30 -5.81 -17.40
C LEU A 94 -10.06 -4.46 -16.70
N LEU A 95 -9.84 -4.47 -15.38
CA LEU A 95 -9.51 -3.28 -14.62
C LEU A 95 -8.18 -2.68 -15.08
N THR A 96 -7.16 -3.54 -15.30
CA THR A 96 -5.86 -3.10 -15.80
C THR A 96 -5.97 -2.49 -17.19
N LEU A 97 -6.69 -3.16 -18.10
CA LEU A 97 -6.94 -2.66 -19.46
C LEU A 97 -7.65 -1.30 -19.43
N PHE A 98 -8.68 -1.16 -18.58
CA PHE A 98 -9.39 0.10 -18.38
C PHE A 98 -8.46 1.22 -17.89
N LEU A 99 -7.62 0.95 -16.89
CA LEU A 99 -6.66 1.94 -16.37
C LEU A 99 -5.61 2.35 -17.40
N VAL A 100 -5.17 1.43 -18.27
CA VAL A 100 -4.26 1.73 -19.38
C VAL A 100 -4.92 2.65 -20.40
N ILE A 101 -6.16 2.35 -20.83
CA ILE A 101 -6.91 3.19 -21.77
C ILE A 101 -7.13 4.59 -21.16
N LEU A 102 -7.52 4.66 -19.89
CA LEU A 102 -7.68 5.92 -19.18
C LEU A 102 -6.38 6.73 -19.19
N SER A 103 -5.24 6.10 -18.85
CA SER A 103 -3.93 6.76 -18.82
C SER A 103 -3.49 7.29 -20.20
N LEU A 104 -3.82 6.57 -21.28
CA LEU A 104 -3.50 6.99 -22.66
C LEU A 104 -4.39 8.13 -23.18
N THR A 105 -5.59 8.28 -22.62
CA THR A 105 -6.56 9.29 -23.06
C THR A 105 -6.54 10.56 -22.21
N THR A 106 -5.99 10.50 -21.00
CA THR A 106 -5.80 11.68 -20.14
C THR A 106 -4.63 12.53 -20.65
N PRO A 107 -4.86 13.82 -20.99
CA PRO A 107 -3.78 14.70 -21.43
C PRO A 107 -2.79 14.93 -20.28
N LEU A 108 -1.50 14.73 -20.57
CA LEU A 108 -0.43 14.96 -19.59
C LEU A 108 -0.24 16.47 -19.40
N ILE A 109 -0.48 16.98 -18.20
CA ILE A 109 -0.13 18.37 -17.85
C ILE A 109 1.37 18.39 -17.53
N SER A 110 2.20 18.42 -18.57
CA SER A 110 3.65 18.51 -18.47
C SER A 110 4.06 19.98 -18.55
N GLY A 111 4.41 20.59 -17.41
CA GLY A 111 4.85 21.99 -17.40
C GLY A 111 5.12 22.62 -16.03
N THR A 112 4.68 22.00 -14.93
CA THR A 112 5.09 22.46 -13.60
C THR A 112 6.39 21.76 -13.23
N GLU A 113 7.50 22.51 -13.12
CA GLU A 113 8.66 22.02 -12.40
C GLU A 113 8.18 21.57 -11.01
N TYR A 114 8.27 20.28 -10.73
CA TYR A 114 8.05 19.76 -9.39
C TYR A 114 9.16 20.33 -8.50
N GLN A 115 8.84 21.41 -7.81
CA GLN A 115 9.66 21.90 -6.70
C GLN A 115 9.59 20.87 -5.59
N GLN A 116 10.75 20.61 -4.97
CA GLN A 116 10.77 19.84 -3.74
C GLN A 116 9.97 20.64 -2.71
N THR A 117 8.80 20.14 -2.34
CA THR A 117 8.02 20.71 -1.25
C THR A 117 8.72 20.38 0.06
N THR A 118 8.97 21.40 0.86
CA THR A 118 9.60 21.21 2.16
C THR A 118 8.60 20.61 3.15
N PHE A 119 9.12 19.97 4.20
CA PHE A 119 8.27 19.38 5.26
C PHE A 119 7.33 20.43 5.87
N THR A 120 7.82 21.66 6.05
CA THR A 120 7.05 22.79 6.58
C THR A 120 5.87 23.13 5.68
N GLU A 121 6.08 23.29 4.37
CA GLU A 121 5.01 23.63 3.42
C GLU A 121 3.91 22.57 3.42
N ILE A 122 4.28 21.28 3.43
CA ILE A 122 3.30 20.20 3.47
C ILE A 122 2.52 20.25 4.78
N SER A 123 3.16 20.53 5.91
CA SER A 123 2.48 20.65 7.19
C SER A 123 1.50 21.81 7.22
N GLU A 124 1.86 22.95 6.63
CA GLU A 124 0.98 24.12 6.51
C GLU A 124 -0.22 23.82 5.61
N MET A 125 -0.01 23.14 4.48
CA MET A 125 -1.10 22.70 3.61
C MET A 125 -2.04 21.70 4.31
N LEU A 126 -1.47 20.76 5.09
CA LEU A 126 -2.24 19.76 5.81
C LEU A 126 -3.13 20.38 6.88
N TRP A 127 -2.63 21.35 7.64
CA TRP A 127 -3.42 22.02 8.68
C TRP A 127 -4.34 23.10 8.14
N GLY A 128 -3.90 23.84 7.12
CA GLY A 128 -4.67 24.94 6.51
C GLY A 128 -5.77 24.43 5.58
N THR A 129 -5.38 23.77 4.50
CA THR A 129 -6.32 23.34 3.45
C THR A 129 -6.99 22.01 3.77
N TYR A 130 -6.24 21.05 4.31
CA TYR A 130 -6.72 19.68 4.54
C TYR A 130 -7.05 19.38 6.00
N GLY A 131 -7.14 20.40 6.87
CA GLY A 131 -7.28 20.20 8.31
C GLY A 131 -8.50 19.37 8.70
N TYR A 132 -9.63 19.58 8.01
CA TYR A 132 -10.84 18.76 8.22
C TYR A 132 -10.61 17.29 7.84
N VAL A 133 -9.93 17.02 6.72
CA VAL A 133 -9.60 15.66 6.28
C VAL A 133 -8.70 14.97 7.30
N LEU A 134 -7.73 15.70 7.86
CA LEU A 134 -6.83 15.20 8.89
C LEU A 134 -7.58 14.84 10.18
N LEU A 135 -8.56 15.64 10.55
CA LEU A 135 -9.42 15.39 11.72
C LEU A 135 -10.27 14.12 11.52
N VAL A 136 -10.89 13.97 10.35
CA VAL A 136 -11.63 12.75 10.00
C VAL A 136 -10.72 11.52 10.01
N ALA A 137 -9.51 11.62 9.45
CA ALA A 137 -8.54 10.54 9.47
C ALA A 137 -8.12 10.16 10.91
N ALA A 138 -7.91 11.15 11.78
CA ALA A 138 -7.61 10.91 13.19
C ALA A 138 -8.76 10.18 13.91
N TYR A 139 -10.01 10.55 13.63
CA TYR A 139 -11.16 9.82 14.15
C TYR A 139 -11.20 8.38 13.64
N ILE A 140 -10.97 8.14 12.35
CA ILE A 140 -10.94 6.79 11.78
C ILE A 140 -9.88 5.94 12.49
N VAL A 141 -8.69 6.47 12.74
CA VAL A 141 -7.65 5.77 13.49
C VAL A 141 -8.10 5.49 14.92
N ALA A 142 -8.65 6.46 15.63
CA ALA A 142 -9.15 6.28 16.99
C ALA A 142 -10.23 5.19 17.09
N PHE A 143 -11.22 5.22 16.19
CA PHE A 143 -12.28 4.22 16.14
C PHE A 143 -11.78 2.84 15.69
N SER A 144 -10.78 2.77 14.81
CA SER A 144 -10.15 1.50 14.42
C SER A 144 -9.45 0.85 15.60
N VAL A 145 -8.75 1.63 16.43
CA VAL A 145 -8.10 1.14 17.65
C VAL A 145 -9.13 0.71 18.69
N LEU A 146 -10.16 1.52 18.96
CA LEU A 146 -11.24 1.16 19.88
C LEU A 146 -11.99 -0.11 19.43
N GLY A 147 -12.25 -0.23 18.13
CA GLY A 147 -12.86 -1.42 17.54
C GLY A 147 -11.98 -2.66 17.73
N ALA A 148 -10.68 -2.56 17.46
CA ALA A 148 -9.74 -3.64 17.67
C ALA A 148 -9.67 -4.07 19.15
N LEU A 149 -9.59 -3.12 20.09
CA LEU A 149 -9.56 -3.39 21.52
C LEU A 149 -10.86 -4.03 22.03
N SER A 150 -12.02 -3.53 21.57
CA SER A 150 -13.33 -4.09 21.91
C SER A 150 -13.47 -5.54 21.46
N LEU A 151 -12.98 -5.87 20.26
CA LEU A 151 -12.97 -7.25 19.76
C LEU A 151 -12.10 -8.18 20.63
N ILE A 152 -10.96 -7.68 21.12
CA ILE A 152 -10.09 -8.45 22.03
C ILE A 152 -10.79 -8.66 23.38
N SER A 153 -11.36 -7.61 23.98
CA SER A 153 -12.01 -7.72 25.30
C SER A 153 -13.23 -8.65 25.27
N LEU A 154 -13.99 -8.66 24.16
CA LEU A 154 -15.13 -9.57 23.98
C LEU A 154 -14.71 -11.05 23.92
N LYS A 155 -13.51 -11.34 23.40
CA LYS A 155 -12.96 -12.69 23.36
C LYS A 155 -12.53 -13.16 24.76
N GLU A 156 -12.07 -12.25 25.61
CA GLU A 156 -11.63 -12.54 26.98
C GLU A 156 -12.81 -12.71 27.96
N GLY A 157 -13.89 -11.93 27.81
CA GLY A 157 -15.09 -12.02 28.67
C GLY A 157 -16.02 -13.21 28.40
N LYS A 158 -15.71 -14.06 27.41
CA LYS A 158 -16.47 -15.29 27.08
C LYS A 158 -15.77 -16.59 27.56
N LYS A 159 -14.72 -16.48 28.36
CA LYS A 159 -14.14 -17.60 29.12
C LYS A 159 -14.72 -17.64 30.53
#